data_AF-A0AAV9HVG9-F1
#
_entry.id   AF-A0AAV9HVG9-F1
#
_cell.length_a   1.000
_cell.length_b   1.000
_cell.length_c   1.000
_cell.angle_alpha   90.00
_cell.angle_beta   90.00
_cell.angle_gamma   90.00
#
_symmetry.space_group_name_H-M   'P 1'
#
loop_
_entity.id
_entity.type
_entity.pdbx_description
1 polymer ?
#
loop_
_entity_poly.entity_id
_entity_poly.type
_entity_poly.pdbx_seq_one_letter_code
_entity_poly.pdbx_strand_id
1 'polypeptide(L)'
;MDYHASQAQAIPMNLINSSLKDHPVWSPAVTQLLQCNTRQWKEATLTPYDISLSLYREDAESYTTVPIFLLAPEDTPKAHTRISDAPESAAIVFLLDSDSSTSSDGESLTAFMELQMQLTSATPILPLTSISNLEETLQTFASSLVKSSQQHLPAIDVVTELLPYCAPVPRGGRLSRRTVDAITGNRDHLSLRDVLVGMGRMSEEDKKNKEKMMMMMDDEMRKWFDFWEMEICAA
;
A
#
# COMPACT_ATOMS: atom_id res chain seq x y z
N MET A 1 4.46 35.00 39.67
CA MET A 1 3.44 33.92 39.65
C MET A 1 2.97 33.84 38.22
N ASP A 2 3.67 33.05 37.42
CA ASP A 2 3.40 32.94 35.99
C ASP A 2 2.25 31.96 35.79
N TYR A 3 1.10 32.51 35.40
CA TYR A 3 -0.04 31.74 34.91
C TYR A 3 0.33 31.19 33.53
N HIS A 4 0.96 30.01 33.48
CA HIS A 4 0.88 29.17 32.29
C HIS A 4 -0.57 28.68 32.18
N ALA A 5 -1.39 29.45 31.47
CA ALA A 5 -2.69 29.01 31.03
C ALA A 5 -2.48 27.80 30.12
N SER A 6 -2.77 26.60 30.64
CA SER A 6 -2.86 25.38 29.86
C SER A 6 -3.93 25.58 28.80
N GLN A 7 -3.52 26.02 27.60
CA GLN A 7 -4.36 25.95 26.43
C GLN A 7 -4.63 24.47 26.19
N ALA A 8 -5.87 24.04 26.46
CA ALA A 8 -6.32 22.73 26.07
C ALA A 8 -6.16 22.64 24.54
N GLN A 9 -5.14 21.93 24.09
CA GLN A 9 -4.94 21.67 22.67
C GLN A 9 -6.16 20.90 22.19
N ALA A 10 -6.96 21.52 21.32
CA ALA A 10 -8.10 20.88 20.72
C ALA A 10 -7.61 19.67 19.92
N ILE A 11 -8.13 18.48 20.22
CA ILE A 11 -7.82 17.26 19.47
C ILE A 11 -8.28 17.49 18.03
N PRO A 12 -7.37 17.44 17.04
CA PRO A 12 -7.75 17.67 15.65
C PRO A 12 -8.66 16.54 15.16
N MET A 13 -9.74 16.92 14.49
CA MET A 13 -10.73 16.00 13.93
C MET A 13 -10.19 15.33 12.66
N ASN A 14 -10.74 14.16 12.33
CA ASN A 14 -10.54 13.56 11.01
C ASN A 14 -11.53 14.19 10.03
N LEU A 15 -11.06 14.50 8.82
CA LEU A 15 -11.87 15.20 7.82
C LEU A 15 -12.12 14.32 6.61
N ILE A 16 -13.30 14.48 6.01
CA ILE A 16 -13.70 13.85 4.75
C ILE A 16 -14.05 14.95 3.77
N ASN A 17 -13.61 14.80 2.52
CA ASN A 17 -13.93 15.74 1.46
C ASN A 17 -15.44 15.71 1.16
N SER A 18 -16.09 16.87 1.23
CA SER A 18 -17.53 16.99 0.98
C SER A 18 -17.94 16.52 -0.43
N SER A 19 -17.05 16.66 -1.43
CA SER A 19 -17.32 16.20 -2.80
C SER A 19 -17.34 14.68 -2.94
N LEU A 20 -16.85 13.93 -1.96
CA LEU A 20 -16.81 12.47 -2.01
C LEU A 20 -18.21 11.84 -2.03
N LYS A 21 -19.22 12.59 -1.56
CA LYS A 21 -20.65 12.20 -1.63
C LYS A 21 -21.18 12.11 -3.05
N ASP A 22 -20.61 12.91 -3.95
CA ASP A 22 -20.99 12.95 -5.36
C ASP A 22 -20.31 11.83 -6.16
N HIS A 23 -19.33 11.13 -5.55
CA HIS A 23 -18.66 9.99 -6.16
C HIS A 23 -19.48 8.71 -5.95
N PRO A 24 -19.97 8.05 -7.02
CA PRO A 24 -20.91 6.93 -6.88
C PRO A 24 -20.34 5.77 -6.07
N VAL A 25 -19.06 5.45 -6.26
CA VAL A 25 -18.37 4.38 -5.53
C VAL A 25 -18.11 4.74 -4.06
N TRP A 26 -17.71 5.97 -3.75
CA TRP A 26 -17.25 6.34 -2.40
C TRP A 26 -18.33 6.97 -1.51
N SER A 27 -19.49 7.34 -2.08
CA SER A 27 -20.60 7.94 -1.33
C SER A 27 -21.08 7.09 -0.14
N PRO A 28 -21.17 5.74 -0.23
CA PRO A 28 -21.49 4.91 0.94
C PRO A 28 -20.44 5.02 2.05
N ALA A 29 -19.16 5.12 1.67
CA ALA A 29 -18.03 5.22 2.60
C ALA A 29 -18.14 6.49 3.47
N VAL A 30 -18.54 7.61 2.87
CA VAL A 30 -18.76 8.88 3.58
C VAL A 30 -19.79 8.69 4.69
N THR A 31 -20.92 8.07 4.37
CA THR A 31 -22.01 7.83 5.33
C THR A 31 -21.53 6.95 6.48
N GLN A 32 -20.80 5.87 6.17
CA GLN A 32 -20.26 4.95 7.17
C GLN A 32 -19.27 5.65 8.11
N LEU A 33 -18.31 6.41 7.57
CA LEU A 33 -17.32 7.11 8.38
C LEU A 33 -17.97 8.18 9.25
N LEU A 34 -18.99 8.90 8.79
CA LEU A 34 -19.68 9.90 9.61
C LEU A 34 -20.54 9.30 10.73
N GLN A 35 -21.00 8.06 10.56
CA GLN A 35 -21.76 7.32 11.57
C GLN A 35 -20.86 6.52 12.53
N CYS A 36 -19.58 6.42 12.22
CA CYS A 36 -18.60 5.73 13.04
C CYS A 36 -18.43 6.42 14.41
N ASN A 37 -18.46 5.61 15.47
CA ASN A 37 -18.28 6.09 16.85
C ASN A 37 -16.83 6.01 17.34
N THR A 38 -15.94 5.28 16.62
CA THR A 38 -14.56 5.06 17.07
C THR A 38 -13.70 6.31 16.88
N ARG A 39 -14.01 7.12 15.86
CA ARG A 39 -13.31 8.36 15.53
C ARG A 39 -14.31 9.47 15.22
N GLN A 40 -13.96 10.69 15.59
CA GLN A 40 -14.74 11.86 15.19
C GLN A 40 -14.39 12.24 13.76
N TRP A 41 -15.36 12.06 12.87
CA TRP A 41 -15.30 12.43 11.48
C TRP A 41 -16.14 13.68 11.22
N LYS A 42 -15.65 14.56 10.36
CA LYS A 42 -16.37 15.75 9.94
C LYS A 42 -16.15 16.00 8.45
N GLU A 43 -17.17 16.46 7.77
CA GLU A 43 -17.03 16.93 6.39
C GLU A 43 -16.33 18.29 6.34
N ALA A 44 -15.43 18.42 5.37
CA ALA A 44 -14.78 19.67 5.02
C ALA A 44 -14.52 19.68 3.51
N THR A 45 -14.31 20.87 2.94
CA THR A 45 -13.79 20.97 1.57
C THR A 45 -12.29 20.72 1.62
N LEU A 46 -11.86 19.55 1.12
CA LEU A 46 -10.45 19.18 1.06
C LEU A 46 -9.99 19.28 -0.40
N THR A 47 -8.82 19.86 -0.62
CA THR A 47 -8.17 19.90 -1.94
C THR A 47 -6.66 19.83 -1.69
N PRO A 48 -5.92 18.83 -2.23
CA PRO A 48 -6.29 17.90 -3.30
C PRO A 48 -6.76 16.48 -2.90
N TYR A 49 -6.86 16.17 -1.61
CA TYR A 49 -7.09 14.79 -1.11
C TYR A 49 -8.53 14.53 -0.64
N ASP A 50 -8.86 13.25 -0.39
CA ASP A 50 -10.22 12.81 -0.03
C ASP A 50 -10.45 12.73 1.47
N ILE A 51 -9.44 12.29 2.21
CA ILE A 51 -9.51 12.08 3.65
C ILE A 51 -8.29 12.73 4.31
N SER A 52 -8.52 13.35 5.46
CA SER A 52 -7.50 13.89 6.34
C SER A 52 -7.50 13.10 7.64
N LEU A 53 -6.49 12.28 7.87
CA LEU A 53 -6.38 11.46 9.07
C LEU A 53 -5.49 12.15 10.10
N SER A 54 -6.04 12.46 11.27
CA SER A 54 -5.29 13.06 12.38
C SER A 54 -4.71 11.97 13.27
N LEU A 55 -3.39 11.97 13.43
CA LEU A 55 -2.64 10.99 14.22
C LEU A 55 -1.89 11.70 15.33
N TYR A 56 -2.01 11.22 16.56
CA TYR A 56 -1.19 11.69 17.66
C TYR A 56 0.17 11.01 17.62
N ARG A 57 1.23 11.81 17.75
CA ARG A 57 2.61 11.36 17.81
C ARG A 57 3.16 11.65 19.18
N GLU A 58 3.40 10.58 19.94
CA GLU A 58 3.97 10.66 21.29
C GLU A 58 5.37 11.27 21.29
N ASP A 59 6.17 10.99 20.25
CA ASP A 59 7.56 11.45 20.14
C ASP A 59 7.66 12.97 19.99
N ALA A 60 6.69 13.59 19.32
CA ALA A 60 6.65 15.02 19.06
C ALA A 60 5.61 15.75 19.91
N GLU A 61 4.93 15.05 20.83
CA GLU A 61 3.79 15.53 21.62
C GLU A 61 2.79 16.37 20.79
N SER A 62 2.57 15.96 19.55
CA SER A 62 1.83 16.74 18.57
C SER A 62 1.02 15.86 17.63
N TYR A 63 0.09 16.48 16.92
CA TYR A 63 -0.72 15.80 15.94
C TYR A 63 -0.16 16.02 14.54
N THR A 64 -0.05 14.94 13.79
CA THR A 64 0.28 14.96 12.36
C THR A 64 -0.95 14.59 11.56
N THR A 65 -1.15 15.30 10.46
CA THR A 65 -2.22 15.01 9.51
C THR A 65 -1.66 14.23 8.33
N VAL A 66 -2.29 13.10 8.03
CA VAL A 66 -1.96 12.24 6.90
C VAL A 66 -3.04 12.38 5.83
N PRO A 67 -2.71 12.96 4.67
CA PRO A 67 -3.60 13.01 3.51
C PRO A 67 -3.81 11.62 2.94
N ILE A 68 -5.05 11.29 2.59
CA ILE A 68 -5.42 10.01 2.01
C ILE A 68 -6.21 10.24 0.73
N PHE A 69 -5.78 9.57 -0.33
CA PHE A 69 -6.46 9.52 -1.62
C PHE A 69 -7.23 8.22 -1.72
N LEU A 70 -8.50 8.29 -2.11
CA LEU A 70 -9.33 7.14 -2.40
C LEU A 70 -9.39 6.97 -3.92
N LEU A 71 -9.04 5.78 -4.39
CA LEU A 71 -9.03 5.44 -5.80
C LEU A 71 -9.83 4.16 -6.04
N ALA A 72 -10.72 4.22 -7.02
CA ALA A 72 -11.35 3.05 -7.60
C ALA A 72 -10.63 2.66 -8.92
N PRO A 73 -10.88 1.46 -9.48
CA PRO A 73 -10.24 1.03 -10.73
C PRO A 73 -10.39 2.01 -11.89
N GLU A 74 -11.53 2.69 -12.00
CA GLU A 74 -11.79 3.71 -13.03
C GLU A 74 -10.93 4.98 -12.89
N ASP A 75 -10.35 5.21 -11.70
CA ASP A 75 -9.51 6.37 -11.43
C ASP A 75 -8.05 6.15 -11.84
N THR A 76 -7.62 4.89 -12.05
CA THR A 76 -6.23 4.52 -12.36
C THR A 76 -5.63 5.37 -13.50
N PRO A 77 -6.31 5.60 -14.65
CA PRO A 77 -5.75 6.41 -15.74
C PRO A 77 -5.43 7.87 -15.36
N LYS A 78 -6.07 8.40 -14.31
CA LYS A 78 -5.89 9.78 -13.83
C LYS A 78 -5.13 9.84 -12.51
N ALA A 79 -4.86 8.70 -11.88
CA ALA A 79 -4.26 8.60 -10.56
C ALA A 79 -2.92 9.33 -10.49
N HIS A 80 -2.05 9.16 -11.50
CA HIS A 80 -0.75 9.84 -11.56
C HIS A 80 -0.90 11.37 -11.48
N THR A 81 -1.81 11.97 -12.24
CA THR A 81 -2.02 13.43 -12.23
C THR A 81 -2.58 13.94 -10.91
N ARG A 82 -3.34 13.09 -10.21
CA ARG A 82 -3.96 13.42 -8.92
C ARG A 82 -2.96 13.33 -7.77
N ILE A 83 -2.01 12.42 -7.87
CA ILE A 83 -1.04 12.08 -6.83
C ILE A 83 0.31 12.77 -7.05
N SER A 84 0.58 13.35 -8.23
CA SER A 84 1.89 13.95 -8.55
C SER A 84 2.34 15.02 -7.54
N ASP A 85 1.39 15.77 -6.99
CA ASP A 85 1.64 16.83 -6.00
C ASP A 85 1.32 16.38 -4.56
N ALA A 86 1.15 15.08 -4.34
CA ALA A 86 0.89 14.54 -3.02
C ALA A 86 2.13 14.70 -2.12
N PRO A 87 1.94 15.07 -0.84
CA PRO A 87 3.05 15.09 0.10
C PRO A 87 3.59 13.67 0.31
N GLU A 88 4.87 13.55 0.65
CA GLU A 88 5.54 12.25 0.89
C GLU A 88 4.85 11.41 1.98
N SER A 89 4.18 12.06 2.93
CA SER A 89 3.44 11.42 4.02
C SER A 89 2.03 10.96 3.63
N ALA A 90 1.60 11.18 2.39
CA ALA A 90 0.27 10.76 1.94
C ALA A 90 0.15 9.24 1.84
N ALA A 91 -1.09 8.75 1.83
CA ALA A 91 -1.40 7.36 1.54
C ALA A 91 -2.49 7.26 0.49
N ILE A 92 -2.55 6.11 -0.17
CA ILE A 92 -3.59 5.79 -1.15
C ILE A 92 -4.35 4.60 -0.62
N VAL A 93 -5.68 4.65 -0.70
CA VAL A 93 -6.55 3.50 -0.49
C VAL A 93 -7.16 3.14 -1.83
N PHE A 94 -6.94 1.91 -2.28
CA PHE A 94 -7.38 1.43 -3.58
C PHE A 94 -8.45 0.34 -3.43
N LEU A 95 -9.62 0.54 -4.03
CA LEU A 95 -10.72 -0.41 -3.98
C LEU A 95 -10.47 -1.58 -4.96
N LEU A 96 -10.35 -2.80 -4.42
CA LEU A 96 -10.14 -4.02 -5.18
C LEU A 96 -11.45 -4.68 -5.61
N ASP A 97 -12.50 -4.57 -4.81
CA ASP A 97 -13.80 -5.13 -5.13
C ASP A 97 -14.80 -3.97 -5.23
N SER A 98 -15.19 -3.66 -6.47
CA SER A 98 -16.38 -2.86 -6.65
C SER A 98 -17.52 -3.85 -6.69
N ASP A 99 -18.47 -3.77 -5.76
CA ASP A 99 -19.73 -4.54 -5.80
C ASP A 99 -20.57 -4.27 -7.09
N SER A 100 -20.02 -3.51 -8.04
CA SER A 100 -20.57 -3.36 -9.37
C SER A 100 -20.48 -4.72 -10.07
N SER A 101 -21.64 -5.30 -10.35
CA SER A 101 -21.81 -6.56 -11.10
C SER A 101 -21.36 -6.47 -12.57
N THR A 102 -20.50 -5.51 -12.89
CA THR A 102 -20.08 -5.10 -14.23
C THR A 102 -18.58 -5.21 -14.45
N SER A 103 -17.75 -5.14 -13.39
CA SER A 103 -16.32 -5.39 -13.51
C SER A 103 -16.08 -6.89 -13.51
N SER A 104 -15.44 -7.43 -14.55
CA SER A 104 -14.96 -8.80 -14.51
C SER A 104 -13.95 -8.95 -13.36
N ASP A 105 -13.96 -10.08 -12.65
CA ASP A 105 -13.18 -10.34 -11.41
C ASP A 105 -11.65 -10.11 -11.52
N GLY A 106 -11.12 -9.77 -12.71
CA GLY A 106 -9.70 -9.45 -12.95
C GLY A 106 -9.40 -7.97 -13.23
N GLU A 107 -10.38 -7.13 -13.53
CA GLU A 107 -10.15 -5.73 -13.93
C GLU A 107 -9.58 -4.89 -12.79
N SER A 108 -10.17 -4.98 -11.59
CA SER A 108 -9.71 -4.21 -10.44
C SER A 108 -8.30 -4.57 -9.99
N LEU A 109 -7.96 -5.87 -10.04
CA LEU A 109 -6.60 -6.33 -9.71
C LEU A 109 -5.60 -5.87 -10.77
N THR A 110 -5.97 -5.90 -12.05
CA THR A 110 -5.13 -5.40 -13.13
C THR A 110 -4.88 -3.90 -12.97
N ALA A 111 -5.93 -3.13 -12.68
CA ALA A 111 -5.83 -1.69 -12.43
C ALA A 111 -4.99 -1.37 -11.18
N PHE A 112 -5.08 -2.18 -10.13
CA PHE A 112 -4.23 -2.06 -8.95
C PHE A 112 -2.75 -2.29 -9.27
N MET A 113 -2.45 -3.35 -10.04
CA MET A 113 -1.09 -3.63 -10.48
C MET A 113 -0.55 -2.53 -11.39
N GLU A 114 -1.38 -2.02 -12.31
CA GLU A 114 -1.02 -0.89 -13.15
C GLU A 114 -0.71 0.35 -12.32
N LEU A 115 -1.54 0.66 -11.33
CA LEU A 115 -1.28 1.77 -10.40
C LEU A 115 0.05 1.60 -9.67
N GLN A 116 0.34 0.39 -9.17
CA GLN A 116 1.61 0.09 -8.52
C GLN A 116 2.82 0.29 -9.45
N MET A 117 2.69 -0.02 -10.75
CA MET A 117 3.75 0.21 -11.72
C MET A 117 3.91 1.70 -12.08
N GLN A 118 2.80 2.44 -12.16
CA GLN A 118 2.81 3.87 -12.48
C GLN A 118 3.35 4.72 -11.32
N LEU A 119 3.09 4.31 -10.08
CA LEU A 119 3.57 4.99 -8.89
C LEU A 119 4.97 4.48 -8.54
N THR A 120 5.98 5.20 -8.99
CA THR A 120 7.39 4.96 -8.58
C THR A 120 7.69 5.51 -7.19
N SER A 121 6.72 6.14 -6.52
CA SER A 121 6.91 6.85 -5.26
C SER A 121 6.78 5.94 -4.04
N ALA A 122 7.34 6.40 -2.91
CA ALA A 122 7.24 5.73 -1.60
C ALA A 122 5.84 5.79 -0.98
N THR A 123 4.82 6.27 -1.70
CA THR A 123 3.46 6.46 -1.18
C THR A 123 2.81 5.10 -0.94
N PRO A 124 2.46 4.74 0.31
CA PRO A 124 1.84 3.46 0.60
C PRO A 124 0.48 3.35 -0.06
N ILE A 125 0.26 2.23 -0.74
CA ILE A 125 -1.03 1.88 -1.36
C ILE A 125 -1.66 0.77 -0.52
N LEU A 126 -2.80 1.08 0.08
CA LEU A 126 -3.57 0.22 0.95
C LEU A 126 -4.68 -0.45 0.12
N PRO A 127 -4.61 -1.77 -0.09
CA PRO A 127 -5.69 -2.48 -0.77
C PRO A 127 -6.93 -2.51 0.12
N LEU A 128 -8.08 -2.17 -0.46
CA LEU A 128 -9.37 -2.20 0.20
C LEU A 128 -10.27 -3.23 -0.49
N THR A 129 -10.61 -4.30 0.23
CA THR A 129 -11.42 -5.39 -0.32
C THR A 129 -12.91 -5.09 -0.41
N SER A 130 -13.40 -4.10 0.35
CA SER A 130 -14.79 -3.62 0.27
C SER A 130 -14.89 -2.29 0.99
N ILE A 131 -15.83 -1.44 0.58
CA ILE A 131 -16.09 -0.15 1.22
C ILE A 131 -16.41 -0.30 2.71
N SER A 132 -17.09 -1.39 3.10
CA SER A 132 -17.44 -1.65 4.50
C SER A 132 -16.22 -1.77 5.42
N ASN A 133 -15.06 -2.12 4.86
CA ASN A 133 -13.82 -2.36 5.61
C ASN A 133 -12.94 -1.09 5.72
N LEU A 134 -13.36 0.03 5.12
CA LEU A 134 -12.53 1.24 5.04
C LEU A 134 -12.09 1.74 6.42
N GLU A 135 -13.00 1.79 7.39
CA GLU A 135 -12.67 2.25 8.74
C GLU A 135 -11.58 1.37 9.38
N GLU A 136 -11.72 0.05 9.29
CA GLU A 136 -10.78 -0.91 9.85
C GLU A 136 -9.40 -0.80 9.16
N THR A 137 -9.38 -0.64 7.83
CA THR A 137 -8.16 -0.41 7.06
C THR A 137 -7.46 0.88 7.52
N LEU A 138 -8.20 1.98 7.67
CA LEU A 138 -7.65 3.27 8.14
C LEU A 138 -7.14 3.19 9.57
N GLN A 139 -7.84 2.47 10.46
CA GLN A 139 -7.41 2.29 11.84
C GLN A 139 -6.15 1.43 11.94
N THR A 140 -6.05 0.36 11.15
CA THR A 140 -4.88 -0.51 11.08
C THR A 140 -3.67 0.28 10.58
N PHE A 141 -3.85 1.06 9.52
CA PHE A 141 -2.82 1.94 8.97
C PHE A 141 -2.37 3.02 9.97
N ALA A 142 -3.30 3.69 10.63
CA ALA A 142 -2.98 4.65 11.69
C ALA A 142 -2.13 4.02 12.80
N SER A 143 -2.51 2.82 13.22
CA SER A 143 -1.84 2.10 14.30
C SER A 143 -0.43 1.65 13.91
N SER A 144 -0.22 1.25 12.64
CA SER A 144 1.12 0.89 12.15
C SER A 144 2.03 2.12 12.03
N LEU A 145 1.51 3.26 11.58
CA LEU A 145 2.28 4.51 11.52
C LEU A 145 2.78 4.94 12.90
N VAL A 146 1.93 4.92 13.93
CA VAL A 146 2.32 5.28 15.30
C VAL A 146 3.38 4.31 15.84
N LYS A 147 3.24 3.00 15.60
CA LYS A 147 4.21 1.98 16.04
C LYS A 147 5.55 2.10 15.32
N SER A 148 5.54 2.36 14.01
CA SER A 148 6.77 2.49 13.21
C SER A 148 7.63 3.67 13.67
N SER A 149 7.01 4.77 14.10
CA SER A 149 7.71 5.93 14.65
C SER A 149 8.38 5.66 16.00
N GLN A 150 7.94 4.64 16.74
CA GLN A 150 8.50 4.26 18.04
C GLN A 150 9.61 3.21 17.92
N GLN A 151 9.69 2.52 16.78
CA GLN A 151 10.73 1.54 16.52
C GLN A 151 11.88 2.23 15.79
N HIS A 152 12.92 2.60 16.57
CA HIS A 152 14.28 2.60 16.02
C HIS A 152 14.55 1.17 15.56
N LEU A 153 14.25 0.88 14.28
CA LEU A 153 14.72 -0.34 13.65
C LEU A 153 16.23 -0.37 13.86
N PRO A 154 16.80 -1.42 14.47
CA PRO A 154 18.25 -1.59 14.42
C PRO A 154 18.61 -1.54 12.94
N ALA A 155 19.59 -0.73 12.56
CA ALA A 155 20.05 -0.64 11.19
C ALA A 155 20.40 -2.08 10.75
N ILE A 156 19.51 -2.70 10.00
CA ILE A 156 19.76 -3.99 9.38
C ILE A 156 20.86 -3.68 8.39
N ASP A 157 22.06 -4.14 8.68
CA ASP A 157 23.14 -4.16 7.71
C ASP A 157 22.76 -5.21 6.67
N VAL A 158 21.97 -4.76 5.69
CA VAL A 158 21.45 -5.53 4.54
C VAL A 158 22.58 -6.33 3.90
N VAL A 159 23.80 -5.79 3.90
CA VAL A 159 24.99 -6.46 3.38
C VAL A 159 25.36 -7.67 4.25
N THR A 160 25.39 -7.58 5.57
CA THR A 160 25.80 -8.73 6.40
C THR A 160 24.68 -9.75 6.65
N GLU A 161 23.41 -9.35 6.66
CA GLU A 161 22.29 -10.26 6.93
C GLU A 161 21.68 -10.91 5.68
N LEU A 162 21.72 -10.26 4.50
CA LEU A 162 21.16 -10.84 3.26
C LEU A 162 22.20 -11.51 2.34
N LEU A 163 23.49 -11.16 2.45
CA LEU A 163 24.55 -11.83 1.67
C LEU A 163 24.67 -13.35 1.88
N PRO A 164 24.38 -13.94 3.05
CA PRO A 164 24.40 -15.40 3.21
C PRO A 164 23.40 -16.14 2.32
N TYR A 165 22.39 -15.45 1.81
CA TYR A 165 21.32 -16.00 0.97
C TYR A 165 21.57 -15.79 -0.54
N CYS A 166 22.51 -14.92 -0.91
CA CYS A 166 22.95 -14.73 -2.30
C CYS A 166 24.08 -15.68 -2.73
N ALA A 167 24.72 -16.38 -1.77
CA ALA A 167 25.70 -17.41 -2.09
C ALA A 167 25.00 -18.70 -2.53
N PRO A 168 25.46 -19.38 -3.60
CA PRO A 168 24.92 -20.68 -3.98
C PRO A 168 25.15 -21.70 -2.85
N VAL A 169 24.08 -22.08 -2.16
CA VAL A 169 24.10 -23.11 -1.11
C VAL A 169 24.70 -24.40 -1.69
N PRO A 170 25.72 -25.02 -1.07
CA PRO A 170 26.21 -26.32 -1.47
C PRO A 170 25.08 -27.35 -1.29
N ARG A 171 24.88 -28.19 -2.31
CA ARG A 171 23.82 -29.20 -2.41
C ARG A 171 23.68 -29.98 -1.09
N GLY A 172 22.56 -29.81 -0.38
CA GLY A 172 22.15 -30.69 0.73
C GLY A 172 21.66 -30.02 2.04
N GLY A 173 21.69 -28.69 2.16
CA GLY A 173 21.23 -28.02 3.38
C GLY A 173 19.70 -27.87 3.45
N ARG A 174 19.03 -28.64 4.32
CA ARG A 174 17.65 -28.33 4.75
C ARG A 174 17.64 -26.97 5.44
N LEU A 175 16.77 -26.06 4.99
CA LEU A 175 16.45 -24.81 5.70
C LEU A 175 16.01 -25.16 7.13
N SER A 176 16.66 -24.56 8.13
CA SER A 176 16.33 -24.79 9.54
C SER A 176 14.95 -24.20 9.85
N ARG A 177 14.17 -24.91 10.67
CA ARG A 177 12.78 -24.56 11.03
C ARG A 177 12.64 -23.12 11.56
N ARG A 178 13.70 -22.61 12.21
CA ARG A 178 13.78 -21.21 12.69
C ARG A 178 13.71 -20.16 11.58
N THR A 179 14.17 -20.48 10.37
CA THR A 179 14.12 -19.57 9.22
C THR A 179 12.71 -19.47 8.62
N VAL A 180 11.94 -20.56 8.67
CA VAL A 180 10.53 -20.56 8.26
C VAL A 180 9.69 -19.75 9.24
N ASP A 181 9.96 -19.89 10.54
CA ASP A 181 9.26 -19.13 11.59
C ASP A 181 9.58 -17.62 11.52
N ALA A 182 10.80 -17.23 11.10
CA ALA A 182 11.16 -15.83 10.90
C ALA A 182 10.45 -15.19 9.68
N ILE A 183 10.29 -15.95 8.59
CA ILE A 183 9.61 -15.50 7.37
C ILE A 183 8.09 -15.45 7.55
N THR A 184 7.52 -16.35 8.38
CA THR A 184 6.08 -16.40 8.63
C THR A 184 5.62 -15.53 9.80
N GLY A 185 6.54 -15.15 10.71
CA GLY A 185 6.24 -14.39 11.92
C GLY A 185 6.16 -12.87 11.74
N ASN A 186 6.65 -12.31 10.61
CA ASN A 186 6.64 -10.87 10.38
C ASN A 186 5.82 -10.55 9.13
N ARG A 187 4.51 -10.43 9.31
CA ARG A 187 3.49 -10.45 8.25
C ARG A 187 3.20 -9.09 7.61
N ASP A 188 4.00 -8.06 7.88
CA ASP A 188 3.57 -6.69 7.57
C ASP A 188 4.25 -6.05 6.35
N HIS A 189 5.29 -6.64 5.74
CA HIS A 189 5.84 -6.10 4.49
C HIS A 189 6.44 -7.20 3.62
N LEU A 190 5.62 -7.82 2.76
CA LEU A 190 6.13 -8.48 1.58
C LEU A 190 5.88 -7.57 0.39
N SER A 191 6.93 -6.89 -0.06
CA SER A 191 6.92 -6.23 -1.36
C SER A 191 6.85 -7.31 -2.43
N LEU A 192 6.02 -7.09 -3.47
CA LEU A 192 5.96 -7.96 -4.64
C LEU A 192 7.35 -8.15 -5.28
N ARG A 193 8.26 -7.17 -5.12
CA ARG A 193 9.67 -7.31 -5.52
C ARG A 193 10.38 -8.47 -4.84
N ASP A 194 10.14 -8.73 -3.55
CA ASP A 194 10.82 -9.80 -2.82
C ASP A 194 10.31 -11.19 -3.25
N VAL A 195 9.04 -11.26 -3.68
CA VAL A 195 8.45 -12.46 -4.29
C VAL A 195 9.00 -12.69 -5.70
N LEU A 196 9.22 -11.63 -6.48
CA LEU A 196 9.76 -11.69 -7.85
C LEU A 196 11.27 -12.01 -7.88
N VAL A 197 12.06 -11.52 -6.93
CA VAL A 197 13.49 -11.88 -6.79
C VAL A 197 13.65 -13.39 -6.50
N GLY A 198 12.67 -14.03 -5.88
CA GLY A 198 12.60 -15.48 -5.70
C GLY A 198 12.39 -16.29 -6.99
N MET A 199 12.01 -15.67 -8.09
CA MET A 199 11.77 -16.35 -9.39
C MET A 199 13.03 -16.52 -10.24
N GLY A 200 14.19 -15.99 -9.82
CA GLY A 200 15.43 -16.00 -10.59
C GLY A 200 16.09 -17.38 -10.85
N ARG A 201 15.52 -18.49 -10.36
CA ARG A 201 15.99 -19.85 -10.68
C ARG A 201 14.83 -20.79 -10.99
N MET A 202 14.18 -20.53 -12.12
CA MET A 202 13.24 -21.46 -12.75
C MET A 202 13.95 -22.79 -13.06
N SER A 203 13.34 -23.91 -12.68
CA SER A 203 13.82 -25.22 -13.11
C SER A 203 13.70 -25.33 -14.64
N GLU A 204 14.40 -26.29 -15.26
CA GLU A 204 14.30 -26.52 -16.71
C GLU A 204 12.84 -26.83 -17.15
N GLU A 205 12.04 -27.39 -16.25
CA GLU A 205 10.62 -27.64 -16.48
C GLU A 205 9.79 -26.36 -16.44
N ASP A 206 10.14 -25.43 -15.55
CA ASP A 206 9.53 -24.11 -15.46
C ASP A 206 9.90 -23.23 -16.66
N LYS A 207 11.14 -23.32 -17.17
CA LYS A 207 11.53 -22.64 -18.41
C LYS A 207 10.70 -23.09 -19.60
N LYS A 208 10.48 -24.40 -19.72
CA LYS A 208 9.65 -24.98 -20.79
C LYS A 208 8.18 -24.54 -20.66
N ASN A 209 7.67 -24.43 -19.43
CA ASN A 209 6.34 -23.88 -19.18
C ASN A 209 6.26 -22.37 -19.46
N LYS A 210 7.30 -21.59 -19.12
CA LYS A 210 7.43 -20.16 -19.48
C LYS A 210 7.39 -19.98 -20.98
N GLU A 211 8.15 -20.78 -21.72
CA GLU A 211 8.23 -20.71 -23.18
C GLU A 211 6.88 -21.07 -23.82
N LYS A 212 6.20 -22.11 -23.31
CA LYS A 212 4.85 -22.48 -23.75
C LYS A 212 3.82 -21.38 -23.46
N MET A 213 3.93 -20.72 -22.31
CA MET A 213 3.06 -19.61 -21.90
C MET A 213 3.31 -18.36 -22.76
N MET A 214 4.58 -18.03 -23.04
CA MET A 214 4.96 -16.93 -23.93
C MET A 214 4.42 -17.11 -25.35
N MET A 215 4.37 -18.36 -25.85
CA MET A 215 3.79 -18.65 -27.17
C MET A 215 2.26 -18.49 -27.23
N MET A 216 1.58 -18.44 -26.09
CA MET A 216 0.13 -18.25 -26.00
C MET A 216 -0.29 -16.80 -25.69
N MET A 217 0.66 -15.92 -25.38
CA MET A 217 0.40 -14.51 -25.13
C MET A 217 0.36 -13.70 -26.43
N ASP A 218 -0.46 -12.64 -26.43
CA ASP A 218 -0.45 -11.63 -27.48
C ASP A 218 0.86 -10.82 -27.49
N ASP A 219 1.14 -10.15 -28.61
CA ASP A 219 2.38 -9.40 -28.80
C ASP A 219 2.51 -8.20 -27.83
N GLU A 220 1.42 -7.79 -27.19
CA GLU A 220 1.40 -6.68 -26.24
C GLU A 220 1.85 -7.15 -24.85
N MET A 221 1.32 -8.26 -24.34
CA MET A 221 1.79 -8.88 -23.08
C MET A 221 3.24 -9.34 -23.17
N ARG A 222 3.70 -9.79 -24.35
CA ARG A 222 5.10 -10.21 -24.53
C ARG A 222 6.08 -9.05 -24.35
N LYS A 223 5.74 -7.84 -24.85
CA LYS A 223 6.55 -6.63 -24.66
C LYS A 223 6.66 -6.23 -23.18
N TRP A 224 5.58 -6.39 -22.42
CA TRP A 224 5.61 -6.14 -20.98
C TRP A 224 6.53 -7.12 -20.25
N PHE A 225 6.49 -8.42 -20.60
CA PHE A 225 7.42 -9.40 -20.04
C PHE A 225 8.89 -9.09 -20.37
N ASP A 226 9.19 -8.75 -21.62
CA ASP A 226 10.55 -8.40 -22.05
C ASP A 226 11.09 -7.14 -21.36
N PHE A 227 10.22 -6.14 -21.14
CA PHE A 227 10.56 -4.92 -20.41
C PHE A 227 11.02 -5.23 -18.98
N TRP A 228 10.26 -6.05 -18.24
CA TRP A 228 10.61 -6.46 -16.88
C TRP A 228 11.86 -7.35 -16.82
N GLU A 229 12.06 -8.24 -17.81
CA GLU A 229 13.26 -9.09 -17.86
C GLU A 229 14.54 -8.26 -18.11
N MET A 230 14.47 -7.20 -18.91
CA MET A 230 15.59 -6.26 -19.08
C MET A 230 15.88 -5.42 -17.84
N GLU A 231 14.84 -4.91 -17.17
CA GLU A 231 15.03 -4.01 -16.03
C GLU A 231 15.55 -4.75 -14.78
N ILE A 232 15.17 -6.03 -14.61
CA ILE A 232 15.70 -6.90 -13.56
C ILE A 232 17.16 -7.29 -13.83
N CYS A 233 17.58 -7.42 -15.10
CA CYS A 233 18.97 -7.76 -15.44
C CYS A 233 19.93 -6.56 -15.49
N ALA A 234 19.41 -5.32 -15.50
CA ALA A 234 20.21 -4.09 -15.52
C ALA A 234 20.55 -3.55 -14.12
N ALA A 235 19.93 -4.06 -13.06
CA ALA A 235 20.17 -3.72 -11.65
C ALA A 235 21.08 -4.75 -10.97
#